data_AF-A0A2M6UM91-F1
#
_entry.id   AF-A0A2M6UM91-F1
#
_cell.length_a   1.000
_cell.length_b   1.000
_cell.length_c   1.000
_cell.angle_alpha   90.00
_cell.angle_beta   90.00
_cell.angle_gamma   90.00
#
_symmetry.space_group_name_H-M   'P 1'
#
loop_
_entity.id
_entity.type
_entity.pdbx_description
1 polymer ?
#
loop_
_entity_poly.entity_id
_entity_poly.type
_entity_poly.pdbx_seq_one_letter_code
_entity_poly.pdbx_strand_id
1 'polypeptide(L)'
;MTSQFEGSMRGAETSGMMGLGVIATAMAALTGTLFGVIVSFPFSLIAVIIFPLLLIAMMLAAVLAAPVTLGLFPLVYPFLRGRPVLAQFLFPLIGAAGGAVIIWLWIALGVLPNQPHSLELFSAIGMISGLVAGAFFGRGLHA
;
A
#
# COMPACT_ATOMS: atom_id res chain seq x y z
N MET A 1 16.87 9.98 33.91
CA MET A 1 15.44 9.74 33.61
C MET A 1 15.06 9.98 32.15
N THR A 2 15.98 10.35 31.26
CA THR A 2 15.68 10.75 29.87
C THR A 2 15.69 9.59 28.85
N SER A 3 16.56 8.59 28.99
CA SER A 3 16.69 7.50 28.00
C SER A 3 15.53 6.49 28.00
N GLN A 4 14.95 6.19 29.17
CA GLN A 4 13.77 5.31 29.29
C GLN A 4 12.52 5.95 28.69
N PHE A 5 12.36 7.27 28.85
CA PHE A 5 11.26 8.01 28.26
C PHE A 5 11.39 8.12 26.74
N GLU A 6 12.59 8.39 26.21
CA GLU A 6 12.82 8.35 24.75
C GLU A 6 12.60 6.96 24.15
N GLY A 7 13.02 5.91 24.85
CA GLY A 7 12.79 4.52 24.42
C GLY A 7 11.30 4.15 24.39
N SER A 8 10.54 4.55 25.41
CA SER A 8 9.09 4.34 25.47
C SER A 8 8.34 5.13 24.40
N MET A 9 8.71 6.39 24.16
CA MET A 9 8.13 7.21 23.11
C MET A 9 8.41 6.66 21.71
N ARG A 10 9.64 6.21 21.43
CA ARG A 10 9.97 5.55 20.15
C ARG A 10 9.20 4.24 19.96
N GLY A 11 9.01 3.46 21.02
CA GLY A 11 8.20 2.23 20.97
C GLY A 11 6.73 2.52 20.64
N ALA A 12 6.14 3.55 21.26
CA ALA A 12 4.78 3.98 20.98
C ALA A 12 4.62 4.54 19.55
N GLU A 13 5.58 5.34 19.06
CA GLU A 13 5.59 5.83 17.68
C GLU A 13 5.70 4.69 16.68
N THR A 14 6.55 3.69 16.94
CA THR A 14 6.73 2.55 16.04
C THR A 14 5.48 1.67 15.97
N SER A 15 4.83 1.44 17.12
CA SER A 15 3.55 0.73 17.18
C SER A 15 2.43 1.49 16.46
N GLY A 16 2.36 2.81 16.63
CA GLY A 16 1.43 3.68 15.91
C GLY A 16 1.65 3.67 14.39
N MET A 17 2.91 3.75 13.95
CA MET A 17 3.27 3.65 12.53
C MET A 17 2.95 2.28 11.92
N MET A 18 3.15 1.19 12.66
CA MET A 18 2.74 -0.15 12.22
C MET A 18 1.21 -0.24 12.08
N GLY A 19 0.45 0.28 13.05
CA GLY A 19 -1.01 0.34 12.97
C GLY A 19 -1.52 1.13 11.77
N LEU A 20 -0.93 2.31 11.51
CA LEU A 20 -1.21 3.10 10.31
C LEU A 20 -0.82 2.37 9.02
N GLY A 21 0.30 1.64 9.03
CA GLY A 21 0.73 0.80 7.92
C GLY A 21 -0.27 -0.32 7.61
N VAL A 22 -0.82 -0.98 8.63
CA VAL A 22 -1.85 -2.02 8.45
C VAL A 22 -3.13 -1.43 7.83
N ILE A 23 -3.59 -0.27 8.32
CA ILE A 23 -4.78 0.40 7.77
C ILE A 23 -4.53 0.84 6.32
N ALA A 24 -3.36 1.43 6.05
CA ALA A 24 -2.96 1.83 4.69
C ALA A 24 -2.89 0.62 3.75
N THR A 25 -2.41 -0.53 4.24
CA THR A 25 -2.37 -1.79 3.48
C THR A 25 -3.77 -2.29 3.17
N ALA A 26 -4.68 -2.25 4.16
CA ALA A 26 -6.06 -2.68 3.97
C ALA A 26 -6.79 -1.80 2.93
N MET A 27 -6.60 -0.48 2.99
CA MET A 27 -7.18 0.47 2.02
C MET A 27 -6.57 0.29 0.62
N ALA A 28 -5.25 0.13 0.53
CA ALA A 28 -4.56 -0.15 -0.72
C ALA A 28 -5.04 -1.45 -1.36
N ALA A 29 -5.18 -2.50 -0.54
CA ALA A 29 -5.73 -3.78 -0.98
C ALA A 29 -7.15 -3.65 -1.49
N LEU A 30 -8.03 -2.97 -0.74
CA LEU A 30 -9.42 -2.71 -1.14
C LEU A 30 -9.50 -1.97 -2.47
N THR A 31 -8.74 -0.87 -2.62
CA THR A 31 -8.78 -0.06 -3.84
C THR A 31 -8.16 -0.78 -5.04
N GLY A 32 -7.02 -1.45 -4.86
CA GLY A 32 -6.39 -2.24 -5.93
C GLY A 32 -7.29 -3.36 -6.41
N THR A 33 -8.00 -4.01 -5.48
CA THR A 33 -8.97 -5.07 -5.79
C THR A 33 -10.19 -4.54 -6.53
N LEU A 34 -10.80 -3.46 -6.04
CA LEU A 34 -11.95 -2.84 -6.70
C LEU A 34 -11.60 -2.38 -8.11
N PHE A 35 -10.42 -1.76 -8.29
CA PHE A 35 -9.97 -1.32 -9.60
C PHE A 35 -9.72 -2.51 -10.54
N GLY A 36 -9.06 -3.56 -10.05
CA GLY A 36 -8.86 -4.79 -10.82
C GLY A 36 -10.18 -5.40 -11.29
N VAL A 37 -11.19 -5.45 -10.42
CA VAL A 37 -12.54 -5.97 -10.75
C VAL A 37 -13.28 -5.08 -11.74
N ILE A 38 -13.27 -3.76 -11.57
CA ILE A 38 -13.92 -2.81 -12.49
C ILE A 38 -13.37 -2.96 -13.90
N VAL A 39 -12.05 -3.15 -14.03
CA VAL A 39 -11.40 -3.31 -15.33
C VAL A 39 -11.72 -4.68 -15.97
N SER A 40 -12.17 -5.66 -15.19
CA SER A 40 -12.32 -7.04 -15.68
C SER A 40 -13.75 -7.57 -15.86
N PHE A 41 -14.84 -7.00 -15.28
CA PHE A 41 -16.18 -7.64 -15.34
C PHE A 41 -17.43 -6.73 -15.26
N PRO A 42 -18.58 -7.10 -15.89
CA PRO A 42 -19.90 -6.51 -15.65
C PRO A 42 -20.87 -7.39 -14.80
N PHE A 43 -21.41 -6.78 -13.73
CA PHE A 43 -22.62 -6.98 -12.89
C PHE A 43 -23.24 -8.32 -12.39
N SER A 44 -23.61 -8.22 -11.09
CA SER A 44 -24.83 -8.68 -10.36
C SER A 44 -24.93 -10.12 -9.82
N LEU A 45 -25.21 -11.15 -10.63
CA LEU A 45 -25.38 -12.53 -10.10
C LEU A 45 -24.04 -13.19 -9.72
N ILE A 46 -22.97 -12.61 -10.21
CA ILE A 46 -21.60 -13.04 -10.00
C ILE A 46 -21.13 -12.71 -8.58
N ALA A 47 -21.77 -11.80 -7.82
CA ALA A 47 -21.28 -11.35 -6.50
C ALA A 47 -20.98 -12.49 -5.50
N VAL A 48 -21.73 -13.59 -5.53
CA VAL A 48 -21.52 -14.78 -4.67
C VAL A 48 -20.28 -15.59 -5.10
N ILE A 49 -19.97 -15.64 -6.40
CA ILE A 49 -18.78 -16.30 -6.98
C ILE A 49 -17.56 -15.37 -6.97
N ILE A 50 -17.79 -14.08 -7.15
CA ILE A 50 -16.80 -13.01 -7.08
C ILE A 50 -16.33 -12.84 -5.65
N PHE A 51 -17.13 -13.09 -4.61
CA PHE A 51 -16.69 -12.88 -3.22
C PHE A 51 -15.38 -13.61 -2.86
N PRO A 52 -15.23 -14.93 -3.09
CA PRO A 52 -13.94 -15.61 -2.87
C PRO A 52 -12.85 -15.10 -3.82
N LEU A 53 -13.18 -14.71 -5.05
CA LEU A 53 -12.26 -14.12 -6.02
C LEU A 53 -11.76 -12.73 -5.60
N LEU A 54 -12.64 -11.91 -5.02
CA LEU A 54 -12.36 -10.62 -4.38
C LEU A 54 -11.48 -10.81 -3.17
N LEU A 55 -11.71 -11.86 -2.38
CA LEU A 55 -10.92 -12.16 -1.19
C LEU A 55 -9.49 -12.57 -1.58
N ILE A 56 -9.33 -13.40 -2.62
CA ILE A 56 -8.03 -13.76 -3.18
C ILE A 56 -7.34 -12.52 -3.76
N ALA A 57 -8.06 -11.70 -4.54
CA ALA A 57 -7.51 -10.48 -5.13
C ALA A 57 -7.14 -9.43 -4.06
N MET A 58 -7.91 -9.32 -2.97
CA MET A 58 -7.55 -8.51 -1.79
C MET A 58 -6.31 -9.03 -1.10
N MET A 59 -6.19 -10.35 -0.90
CA MET A 59 -4.98 -10.93 -0.33
C MET A 59 -3.77 -10.64 -1.21
N LEU A 60 -3.89 -10.82 -2.52
CA LEU A 60 -2.85 -10.50 -3.49
C LEU A 60 -2.49 -9.02 -3.43
N ALA A 61 -3.47 -8.12 -3.47
CA ALA A 61 -3.25 -6.68 -3.40
C ALA A 61 -2.63 -6.26 -2.05
N ALA A 62 -3.01 -6.90 -0.94
CA ALA A 62 -2.40 -6.67 0.37
C ALA A 62 -0.93 -7.12 0.41
N VAL A 63 -0.63 -8.32 -0.12
CA VAL A 63 0.75 -8.83 -0.25
C VAL A 63 1.59 -7.92 -1.14
N LEU A 64 1.02 -7.39 -2.21
CA LEU A 64 1.68 -6.45 -3.11
C LEU A 64 1.92 -5.08 -2.47
N ALA A 65 1.00 -4.60 -1.63
CA ALA A 65 1.09 -3.30 -0.97
C ALA A 65 1.95 -3.33 0.31
N ALA A 66 2.03 -4.47 1.01
CA ALA A 66 2.75 -4.64 2.27
C ALA A 66 4.21 -4.13 2.26
N PRO A 67 5.03 -4.35 1.21
CA PRO A 67 6.40 -3.86 1.22
C PRO A 67 6.47 -2.33 1.12
N VAL A 68 5.50 -1.68 0.47
CA VAL A 68 5.37 -0.21 0.45
C VAL A 68 4.98 0.31 1.84
N THR A 69 3.92 -0.25 2.42
CA THR A 69 3.28 0.29 3.63
C THR A 69 4.01 -0.05 4.92
N LEU A 70 4.55 -1.26 5.03
CA LEU A 70 5.22 -1.76 6.24
C LEU A 70 6.74 -1.68 6.14
N GLY A 71 7.29 -1.59 4.92
CA GLY A 71 8.73 -1.41 4.70
C GLY A 71 9.08 0.03 4.35
N LEU A 72 8.62 0.48 3.19
CA LEU A 72 9.07 1.73 2.58
C LEU A 72 8.60 2.97 3.36
N PHE A 73 7.35 3.01 3.82
CA PHE A 73 6.81 4.17 4.54
C PHE A 73 7.48 4.42 5.91
N PRO A 74 7.68 3.41 6.78
CA PRO A 74 8.43 3.60 8.03
C PRO A 74 9.88 4.05 7.80
N LEU A 75 10.53 3.63 6.71
CA LEU A 75 11.89 4.06 6.36
C LEU A 75 11.95 5.52 5.91
N VAL A 76 10.91 5.99 5.23
CA VAL A 76 10.83 7.37 4.72
C VAL A 76 10.36 8.35 5.80
N TYR A 77 9.56 7.88 6.76
CA TYR A 77 8.97 8.72 7.82
C TYR A 77 9.97 9.62 8.57
N PRO A 78 11.16 9.16 9.03
CA PRO A 78 12.11 10.00 9.74
C PRO A 78 12.57 11.23 8.95
N PHE A 79 12.63 11.13 7.62
CA PHE A 79 13.03 12.22 6.73
C PHE A 79 11.92 13.25 6.51
N LEU A 80 10.67 12.84 6.71
CA LEU A 80 9.47 13.67 6.54
C LEU A 80 8.89 14.15 7.88
N ARG A 81 9.39 13.61 8.99
CA ARG A 81 9.01 13.97 10.36
C ARG A 81 9.24 15.46 10.59
N GLY A 82 8.17 16.17 10.97
CA GLY A 82 8.18 17.63 11.18
C GLY A 82 7.84 18.48 9.95
N ARG A 83 7.58 17.87 8.78
CA ARG A 83 7.16 18.58 7.55
C ARG A 83 5.80 18.04 7.06
N PRO A 84 4.68 18.39 7.73
CA PRO A 84 3.39 17.73 7.51
C PRO A 84 2.85 17.92 6.09
N VAL A 85 2.96 19.14 5.54
CA VAL A 85 2.55 19.44 4.16
C VAL A 85 3.36 18.59 3.17
N LEU A 86 4.68 18.49 3.38
CA LEU A 86 5.56 17.73 2.51
C LEU A 86 5.27 16.22 2.60
N ALA A 87 5.01 15.71 3.79
CA ALA A 87 4.63 14.32 4.02
C ALA A 87 3.35 13.94 3.28
N GLN A 88 2.34 14.81 3.30
CA GLN A 88 1.05 14.57 2.66
C GLN A 88 1.14 14.44 1.13
N PHE A 89 2.13 15.08 0.49
CA PHE A 89 2.38 14.94 -0.95
C PHE A 89 3.40 13.84 -1.29
N LEU A 90 4.45 13.68 -0.47
CA LEU A 90 5.52 12.73 -0.75
C LEU A 90 5.11 11.28 -0.49
N PHE A 91 4.33 10.99 0.57
CA PHE A 91 3.90 9.61 0.83
C PHE A 91 3.08 9.01 -0.33
N PRO A 92 2.09 9.70 -0.93
CA PRO A 92 1.42 9.23 -2.14
C PRO A 92 2.35 9.02 -3.33
N LEU A 93 3.29 9.93 -3.59
CA LEU A 93 4.25 9.82 -4.70
C LEU A 93 5.20 8.63 -4.51
N ILE A 94 5.74 8.49 -3.31
CA ILE A 94 6.60 7.39 -2.89
C ILE A 94 5.82 6.07 -2.93
N GLY A 95 4.55 6.11 -2.53
CA GLY A 95 3.64 4.99 -2.63
C GLY A 95 3.44 4.56 -4.08
N ALA A 96 3.14 5.48 -4.98
CA ALA A 96 2.97 5.20 -6.41
C ALA A 96 4.24 4.63 -7.04
N ALA A 97 5.39 5.29 -6.84
CA ALA A 97 6.68 4.85 -7.35
C ALA A 97 7.10 3.51 -6.74
N GLY A 98 6.95 3.35 -5.43
CA GLY A 98 7.22 2.11 -4.71
C GLY A 98 6.33 0.97 -5.21
N GLY A 99 5.05 1.23 -5.44
CA GLY A 99 4.10 0.27 -6.00
C GLY A 99 4.50 -0.21 -7.39
N ALA A 100 4.93 0.71 -8.28
CA ALA A 100 5.44 0.33 -9.61
C ALA A 100 6.71 -0.54 -9.52
N VAL A 101 7.67 -0.12 -8.68
CA VAL A 101 8.95 -0.82 -8.49
C VAL A 101 8.74 -2.21 -7.89
N ILE A 102 7.85 -2.34 -6.92
CA ILE A 102 7.54 -3.61 -6.27
C ILE A 102 6.87 -4.54 -7.26
N ILE A 103 5.90 -4.10 -8.06
CA ILE A 103 5.31 -4.92 -9.13
C ILE A 103 6.37 -5.39 -10.12
N TRP A 104 7.26 -4.49 -10.54
CA TRP A 104 8.38 -4.87 -11.40
C TRP A 104 9.26 -5.96 -10.77
N LEU A 105 9.54 -5.83 -9.46
CA LEU A 105 10.30 -6.82 -8.70
C LEU A 105 9.56 -8.17 -8.61
N TRP A 106 8.25 -8.17 -8.35
CA TRP A 106 7.44 -9.39 -8.32
C TRP A 106 7.40 -10.12 -9.67
N ILE A 107 7.40 -9.38 -10.79
CA ILE A 107 7.52 -9.96 -12.13
C ILE A 107 8.93 -10.54 -12.35
N ALA A 108 9.98 -9.81 -11.97
CA ALA A 108 11.37 -10.28 -12.07
C ALA A 108 11.64 -11.54 -11.23
N LEU A 109 10.98 -11.65 -10.07
CA LEU A 109 11.04 -12.82 -9.17
C LEU A 109 10.12 -13.98 -9.62
N GLY A 110 9.36 -13.82 -10.71
CA GLY A 110 8.50 -14.88 -11.26
C GLY A 110 7.21 -15.12 -10.49
N VAL A 111 6.81 -14.19 -9.60
CA VAL A 111 5.57 -14.32 -8.82
C VAL A 111 4.35 -13.84 -9.62
N LEU A 112 4.54 -12.84 -10.49
CA LEU A 112 3.53 -12.36 -11.42
C LEU A 112 3.84 -12.80 -12.86
N PRO A 113 2.81 -13.07 -13.69
CA PRO A 113 3.02 -13.48 -15.07
C PRO A 113 3.63 -12.33 -15.89
N ASN A 114 4.71 -12.66 -16.63
CA ASN A 114 5.44 -11.73 -17.48
C ASN A 114 4.83 -11.69 -18.90
N GLN A 115 3.63 -11.13 -19.03
CA GLN A 115 3.06 -10.79 -20.33
C GLN A 115 3.04 -9.25 -20.50
N PRO A 116 3.30 -8.73 -21.71
CA PRO A 116 3.41 -7.28 -21.93
C PRO A 116 2.11 -6.54 -21.57
N HIS A 117 0.94 -7.12 -21.90
CA HIS A 117 -0.36 -6.52 -21.56
C HIS A 117 -0.69 -6.61 -20.06
N SER A 118 -0.19 -7.65 -19.36
CA SER A 118 -0.39 -7.79 -17.92
C SER A 118 0.55 -6.88 -17.12
N LEU A 119 1.71 -6.55 -17.66
CA LEU A 119 2.71 -5.71 -16.99
C LEU A 119 2.21 -4.27 -16.80
N GLU A 120 1.63 -3.67 -17.84
CA GLU A 120 1.04 -2.33 -17.75
C GLU A 120 -0.13 -2.29 -16.75
N LEU A 121 -0.98 -3.32 -16.79
CA LEU A 121 -2.13 -3.47 -15.90
C LEU A 121 -1.71 -3.63 -14.44
N PHE A 122 -0.78 -4.54 -14.14
CA PHE A 122 -0.29 -4.74 -12.78
C PHE A 122 0.50 -3.53 -12.28
N SER A 123 1.26 -2.85 -13.14
CA SER A 123 1.98 -1.63 -12.77
C SER A 123 1.00 -0.51 -12.42
N ALA A 124 -0.05 -0.32 -13.22
CA ALA A 124 -1.12 0.64 -12.92
C ALA A 124 -1.82 0.31 -11.59
N ILE A 125 -2.15 -0.96 -11.36
CA ILE A 125 -2.75 -1.40 -10.09
C ILE A 125 -1.80 -1.13 -8.92
N GLY A 126 -0.51 -1.44 -9.06
CA GLY A 126 0.51 -1.17 -8.04
C GLY A 126 0.68 0.32 -7.74
N MET A 127 0.73 1.16 -8.77
CA MET A 127 0.81 2.61 -8.63
C MET A 127 -0.41 3.18 -7.92
N ILE A 128 -1.63 2.80 -8.33
CA ILE A 128 -2.87 3.27 -7.71
C ILE A 128 -2.95 2.82 -6.25
N SER A 129 -2.66 1.53 -5.99
CA SER A 129 -2.68 0.97 -4.64
C SER A 129 -1.67 1.66 -3.74
N GLY A 130 -0.46 1.90 -4.24
CA GLY A 130 0.59 2.63 -3.53
C GLY A 130 0.25 4.09 -3.28
N LEU A 131 -0.35 4.79 -4.25
CA LEU A 131 -0.81 6.17 -4.10
C LEU A 131 -1.84 6.28 -2.98
N VAL A 132 -2.83 5.39 -2.98
CA VAL A 132 -3.88 5.33 -1.95
C VAL A 132 -3.27 5.00 -0.60
N ALA A 133 -2.37 4.02 -0.54
CA ALA A 133 -1.64 3.68 0.68
C ALA A 133 -0.94 4.92 1.26
N GLY A 134 -0.22 5.66 0.42
CA GLY A 134 0.52 6.85 0.81
C GLY A 134 -0.38 8.00 1.25
N ALA A 135 -1.53 8.17 0.60
CA ALA A 135 -2.52 9.17 1.00
C ALA A 135 -3.13 8.86 2.37
N PHE A 136 -3.48 7.61 2.63
CA PHE A 136 -4.02 7.19 3.93
C PHE A 136 -2.95 7.22 5.03
N PHE A 137 -1.72 6.79 4.74
CA PHE A 137 -0.62 6.83 5.69
C PHE A 137 -0.24 8.27 6.05
N GLY A 138 -0.04 9.14 5.05
CA GLY A 138 0.30 10.54 5.26
C GLY A 138 -0.79 11.31 6.01
N ARG A 139 -2.07 11.02 5.73
CA ARG A 139 -3.20 11.61 6.47
C ARG A 139 -3.29 11.06 7.89
N GLY A 140 -3.06 9.76 8.08
CA GLY A 140 -3.12 9.10 9.38
C GLY A 140 -2.02 9.52 10.35
N LEU A 141 -0.88 10.01 9.86
CA LEU A 141 0.17 10.64 10.68
C LEU A 141 -0.23 12.00 11.26
N HIS A 142 -1.33 12.60 10.78
CA HIS A 142 -1.77 13.96 11.12
C HIS A 142 -3.23 14.02 11.60
N ALA A 143 -3.88 12.88 11.77
CA ALA A 143 -5.23 12.73 12.34
C ALA A 143 -5.14 12.48 13.85
#